data_AF-A0A1U7X596-F1
#
_entry.id   AF-A0A1U7X596-F1
#
_cell.length_a   1.000
_cell.length_b   1.000
_cell.length_c   1.000
_cell.angle_alpha   90.00
_cell.angle_beta   90.00
_cell.angle_gamma   90.00
#
_symmetry.space_group_name_H-M   'P 1'
#
loop_
_entity.id
_entity.type
_entity.pdbx_description
1 polymer ?
#
loop_
_entity_poly.entity_id
_entity_poly.type
_entity_poly.pdbx_seq_one_letter_code
_entity_poly.pdbx_strand_id
1 'polypeptide(L)'
;MAVLPPIPINQCQLKILCGTTIWNPHVPNGFQGGLNGSNSLKILPFHGKRSLGRSIRCEVLGETDDVGFDVSSAIKDDLFVGFFREAWPYFLAHRGSTFVVLISAEIVDSPHLDHLLMDISLLHGLGIKFVLVPGTHVQIDRLLAERGIEPKYVGRYRITDPDSLNAAMDSSGRIRLMIEAKLSPGPSLTGVRRHGENSRWHDSVGVASGNFLAAKKRGVVEGIEYASTGEVKKVDVSRIRERLDQDCIVLLSNLAYSSSGEVLNCNTYEVATACALALGAEKLICIIDGPILDESGRLISFLTLEDADMLVRKRAEQSETAANYVKAVSQEDFNHFGYNDSNGSLLSQNGNDYSRRYNPTFQNGIGFDSGNGLWSSEQGFAIGGQEKLSRSNGYLSELAAAAFVCRGGVQRVHLLDGTIGGVLLKELFQRDGVGTMVASDLYEGARMAKVSDIPGIKQLLQPLEESGTLIRRTEEELVEALHSFIVVEREGHIIACAALFPYFEEKCGEVAAIAVSPDCRGQGQGDKLLDYIEKKASSLGLQMLFLLTTRTADWMHGHFKQGHMC
;
A
#
# COMPACT_ATOMS: atom_id res chain seq x y z
N MET A 1 -45.44 -12.53 20.37
CA MET A 1 -44.54 -13.67 20.12
C MET A 1 -45.37 -14.80 19.53
N ALA A 2 -45.21 -15.07 18.25
CA ALA A 2 -45.78 -16.25 17.59
C ALA A 2 -44.86 -16.64 16.43
N VAL A 3 -44.29 -17.84 16.53
CA VAL A 3 -43.27 -18.46 15.66
C VAL A 3 -43.91 -19.13 14.43
N LEU A 4 -43.21 -19.19 13.26
CA LEU A 4 -43.24 -20.25 12.19
C LEU A 4 -42.56 -19.74 10.85
N PRO A 5 -42.20 -20.59 9.85
CA PRO A 5 -41.06 -21.53 9.68
C PRO A 5 -39.97 -21.07 8.61
N PRO A 6 -38.79 -21.75 8.48
CA PRO A 6 -37.60 -21.26 7.71
C PRO A 6 -37.45 -21.78 6.24
N ILE A 7 -36.65 -21.07 5.40
CA ILE A 7 -36.42 -21.28 3.93
C ILE A 7 -34.91 -21.27 3.54
N PRO A 8 -34.41 -22.03 2.52
CA PRO A 8 -33.00 -22.38 2.31
C PRO A 8 -32.20 -21.51 1.32
N ILE A 9 -30.93 -21.88 1.08
CA ILE A 9 -29.77 -20.96 1.20
C ILE A 9 -28.93 -20.82 -0.06
N ASN A 10 -29.26 -21.63 -1.05
CA ASN A 10 -28.55 -21.65 -2.31
C ASN A 10 -29.10 -20.66 -3.35
N GLN A 11 -29.78 -19.60 -2.91
CA GLN A 11 -30.09 -18.43 -3.74
C GLN A 11 -30.07 -17.20 -2.84
N CYS A 12 -29.34 -16.14 -3.21
CA CYS A 12 -29.29 -14.89 -2.46
C CYS A 12 -30.69 -14.35 -2.10
N GLN A 13 -31.19 -14.69 -0.91
CA GLN A 13 -32.41 -14.18 -0.29
C GLN A 13 -32.23 -14.19 1.24
N LEU A 14 -31.52 -13.19 1.75
CA LEU A 14 -31.26 -12.98 3.18
C LEU A 14 -31.93 -11.67 3.62
N LYS A 15 -32.70 -11.68 4.73
CA LYS A 15 -33.71 -10.67 5.11
C LYS A 15 -33.23 -9.66 6.21
N ILE A 16 -33.49 -8.35 6.05
CA ILE A 16 -33.30 -7.24 7.03
C ILE A 16 -34.59 -6.96 7.79
N LEU A 17 -34.54 -6.94 9.12
CA LEU A 17 -35.66 -6.63 10.02
C LEU A 17 -35.54 -5.27 10.70
N CYS A 18 -36.65 -4.54 10.75
CA CYS A 18 -36.76 -3.26 11.44
C CYS A 18 -37.99 -3.29 12.37
N GLY A 19 -37.80 -3.07 13.68
CA GLY A 19 -38.87 -3.06 14.67
C GLY A 19 -39.14 -1.66 15.20
N THR A 20 -40.37 -1.16 15.01
CA THR A 20 -40.89 0.06 15.63
C THR A 20 -41.99 -0.31 16.62
N THR A 21 -41.80 -0.04 17.92
CA THR A 21 -42.93 0.21 18.83
C THR A 21 -42.46 0.91 20.11
N ILE A 22 -42.89 2.17 20.27
CA ILE A 22 -42.81 2.94 21.51
C ILE A 22 -44.12 2.69 22.27
N TRP A 23 -44.01 2.26 23.53
CA TRP A 23 -45.11 2.26 24.50
C TRP A 23 -44.84 3.36 25.53
N ASN A 24 -45.81 4.24 25.76
CA ASN A 24 -45.91 4.99 27.02
C ASN A 24 -47.40 5.22 27.37
N PRO A 25 -47.85 5.06 28.62
CA PRO A 25 -49.27 4.95 28.96
C PRO A 25 -49.91 6.27 29.41
N HIS A 26 -51.22 6.35 29.15
CA HIS A 26 -52.29 7.10 29.82
C HIS A 26 -52.20 8.63 30.02
N VAL A 27 -53.20 9.35 29.49
CA VAL A 27 -54.27 10.13 30.21
C VAL A 27 -55.33 10.60 29.17
N PRO A 28 -56.64 10.73 29.51
CA PRO A 28 -57.75 10.58 28.56
C PRO A 28 -58.47 11.88 28.14
N ASN A 29 -59.16 11.77 26.98
CA ASN A 29 -60.39 12.44 26.48
C ASN A 29 -60.79 13.86 26.94
N GLY A 30 -61.04 14.74 25.96
CA GLY A 30 -61.96 15.88 26.15
C GLY A 30 -62.05 16.91 25.01
N PHE A 31 -63.13 16.83 24.23
CA PHE A 31 -63.95 17.92 23.65
C PHE A 31 -63.41 18.99 22.65
N GLN A 32 -63.96 18.89 21.43
CA GLN A 32 -64.61 19.89 20.55
C GLN A 32 -64.15 21.37 20.48
N GLY A 33 -63.99 21.86 19.24
CA GLY A 33 -64.56 23.15 18.81
C GLY A 33 -63.73 24.08 17.91
N GLY A 34 -64.01 24.08 16.60
CA GLY A 34 -64.37 25.28 15.82
C GLY A 34 -63.37 26.42 15.50
N LEU A 35 -63.12 26.56 14.19
CA LEU A 35 -63.14 27.79 13.35
C LEU A 35 -62.02 28.86 13.39
N ASN A 36 -61.54 29.13 12.16
CA ASN A 36 -61.14 30.41 11.55
C ASN A 36 -59.90 31.18 12.04
N GLY A 37 -59.06 31.58 11.07
CA GLY A 37 -58.17 32.74 11.25
C GLY A 37 -56.89 32.71 10.44
N SER A 38 -56.97 33.22 9.21
CA SER A 38 -55.84 33.76 8.43
C SER A 38 -54.98 34.73 9.24
N ASN A 39 -53.64 34.59 9.19
CA ASN A 39 -52.75 35.67 8.78
C ASN A 39 -51.27 35.27 8.81
N SER A 40 -50.61 35.67 7.72
CA SER A 40 -49.16 35.70 7.50
C SER A 40 -48.43 36.42 8.64
N LEU A 41 -47.34 35.82 9.14
CA LEU A 41 -46.38 36.51 10.00
C LEU A 41 -44.94 36.15 9.62
N LYS A 42 -44.18 37.23 9.49
CA LYS A 42 -42.77 37.34 9.11
C LYS A 42 -41.87 36.58 10.09
N ILE A 43 -40.92 35.83 9.56
CA ILE A 43 -39.87 35.14 10.32
C ILE A 43 -38.71 36.12 10.55
N LEU A 44 -38.45 36.43 11.82
CA LEU A 44 -37.16 36.93 12.31
C LEU A 44 -36.32 35.72 12.77
N PRO A 45 -35.00 35.66 12.51
CA PRO A 45 -34.17 34.55 12.97
C PRO A 45 -33.64 34.83 14.38
N PHE A 46 -33.78 33.84 15.28
CA PHE A 46 -33.09 33.78 16.57
C PHE A 46 -32.18 32.54 16.63
N HIS A 47 -31.08 32.69 17.36
CA HIS A 47 -29.87 31.88 17.39
C HIS A 47 -30.01 30.36 17.54
N GLY A 48 -29.25 29.62 16.71
CA GLY A 48 -28.92 28.22 16.88
C GLY A 48 -27.41 28.01 16.92
N LYS A 49 -26.92 27.36 17.98
CA LYS A 49 -25.52 27.00 18.25
C LYS A 49 -24.98 26.07 17.14
N ARG A 50 -23.85 26.45 16.53
CA ARG A 50 -23.08 25.60 15.60
C ARG A 50 -22.15 24.66 16.36
N SER A 51 -22.22 23.39 16.00
CA SER A 51 -21.24 22.34 16.30
C SER A 51 -19.94 22.62 15.56
N LEU A 52 -18.82 22.65 16.28
CA LEU A 52 -17.48 22.71 15.69
C LEU A 52 -17.07 21.30 15.23
N GLY A 53 -17.20 21.03 13.93
CA GLY A 53 -16.36 20.05 13.24
C GLY A 53 -15.13 20.78 12.70
N ARG A 54 -13.96 20.56 13.30
CA ARG A 54 -12.73 21.28 12.95
C ARG A 54 -11.98 20.48 11.87
N SER A 55 -12.27 20.79 10.60
CA SER A 55 -11.36 20.48 9.49
C SER A 55 -10.39 21.65 9.36
N ILE A 56 -9.10 21.41 9.58
CA ILE A 56 -8.06 22.42 9.39
C ILE A 56 -7.30 22.05 8.12
N ARG A 57 -7.65 22.72 7.02
CA ARG A 57 -6.74 22.92 5.88
C ARG A 57 -5.73 23.98 6.30
N CYS A 58 -4.44 23.63 6.34
CA CYS A 58 -3.37 24.59 6.54
C CYS A 58 -2.90 25.04 5.15
N GLU A 59 -3.35 26.20 4.70
CA GLU A 59 -2.76 26.91 3.57
C GLU A 59 -1.52 27.66 4.05
N VAL A 60 -0.45 27.54 3.28
CA VAL A 60 0.82 28.25 3.47
C VAL A 60 0.60 29.72 3.18
N LEU A 61 0.70 30.58 4.19
CA LEU A 61 0.76 32.03 4.02
C LEU A 61 1.95 32.63 4.77
N GLY A 62 2.67 33.47 4.04
CA GLY A 62 3.91 34.11 4.43
C GLY A 62 3.80 35.11 5.57
N GLU A 63 4.97 35.44 6.07
CA GLU A 63 5.26 36.35 7.18
C GLU A 63 4.56 37.71 7.02
N THR A 64 3.76 38.07 8.02
CA THR A 64 3.67 39.45 8.52
C THR A 64 3.40 39.39 10.03
N ASP A 65 4.28 40.04 10.79
CA ASP A 65 4.17 40.27 12.23
C ASP A 65 2.90 41.05 12.59
N ASP A 66 2.09 40.54 13.53
CA ASP A 66 1.74 41.26 14.76
C ASP A 66 0.81 40.45 15.70
N VAL A 67 1.20 40.45 16.97
CA VAL A 67 0.45 40.25 18.23
C VAL A 67 -0.85 39.41 18.19
N GLY A 68 -0.74 38.10 18.43
CA GLY A 68 -1.88 37.19 18.63
C GLY A 68 -1.56 35.95 19.47
N PHE A 69 -1.71 36.09 20.80
CA PHE A 69 -1.98 35.06 21.83
C PHE A 69 -1.25 33.69 21.79
N ASP A 70 -0.47 33.44 22.85
CA ASP A 70 0.28 32.22 23.27
C ASP A 70 -0.43 30.85 23.14
N VAL A 71 -1.73 30.83 22.89
CA VAL A 71 -2.54 29.60 22.71
C VAL A 71 -2.15 28.86 21.42
N SER A 72 -1.64 29.57 20.42
CA SER A 72 -1.18 28.98 19.14
C SER A 72 0.10 28.16 19.30
N SER A 73 1.02 28.56 20.17
CA SER A 73 2.29 27.85 20.40
C SER A 73 2.04 26.52 21.11
N ALA A 74 1.30 26.53 22.21
CA ALA A 74 1.02 25.31 22.98
C ALA A 74 0.29 24.25 22.15
N ILE A 75 -0.66 24.66 21.29
CA ILE A 75 -1.35 23.73 20.37
C ILE A 75 -0.37 23.17 19.32
N LYS A 76 0.56 23.97 18.81
CA LYS A 76 1.60 23.49 17.89
C LYS A 76 2.55 22.52 18.58
N ASP A 77 2.93 22.79 19.82
CA ASP A 77 3.82 21.94 20.61
C ASP A 77 3.15 20.59 20.93
N ASP A 78 1.88 20.60 21.34
CA ASP A 78 1.12 19.37 21.59
C ASP A 78 0.92 18.55 20.30
N LEU A 79 0.63 19.21 19.16
CA LEU A 79 0.52 18.54 17.86
C LEU A 79 1.86 17.95 17.41
N PHE A 80 2.96 18.67 17.61
CA PHE A 80 4.32 18.19 17.30
C PHE A 80 4.68 16.98 18.17
N VAL A 81 4.47 17.06 19.49
CA VAL A 81 4.75 15.96 20.42
C VAL A 81 3.86 14.76 20.11
N GLY A 82 2.58 14.98 19.79
CA GLY A 82 1.65 13.94 19.36
C GLY A 82 2.14 13.21 18.11
N PHE A 83 2.42 13.96 17.05
CA PHE A 83 2.98 13.43 15.81
C PHE A 83 4.28 12.66 16.04
N PHE A 84 5.21 13.22 16.83
CA PHE A 84 6.48 12.56 17.08
C PHE A 84 6.33 11.24 17.83
N ARG A 85 5.42 11.18 18.81
CA ARG A 85 5.10 9.94 19.53
C ARG A 85 4.42 8.91 18.65
N GLU A 86 3.56 9.35 17.73
CA GLU A 86 2.90 8.49 16.73
C GLU A 86 3.91 7.93 15.72
N ALA A 87 4.86 8.75 15.27
CA ALA A 87 5.90 8.37 14.31
C ALA A 87 7.02 7.51 14.94
N TRP A 88 7.26 7.63 16.26
CA TRP A 88 8.38 6.99 16.95
C TRP A 88 8.53 5.47 16.74
N PRO A 89 7.45 4.66 16.83
CA PRO A 89 7.54 3.22 16.58
C PRO A 89 8.05 2.90 15.18
N TYR A 90 7.64 3.68 14.19
CA TYR A 90 8.04 3.51 12.80
C TYR A 90 9.51 3.89 12.55
N PHE A 91 10.05 4.88 13.27
CA PHE A 91 11.50 5.16 13.22
C PHE A 91 12.33 3.94 13.60
N LEU A 92 11.92 3.24 14.66
CA LEU A 92 12.61 2.02 15.11
C LEU A 92 12.39 0.87 14.13
N ALA A 93 11.19 0.73 13.57
CA ALA A 93 10.85 -0.35 12.65
C ALA A 93 11.61 -0.27 11.31
N HIS A 94 11.82 0.93 10.78
CA HIS A 94 12.50 1.11 9.48
C HIS A 94 14.02 1.22 9.59
N ARG A 95 14.57 1.36 10.80
CA ARG A 95 16.01 1.56 11.00
C ARG A 95 16.80 0.33 10.57
N GLY A 96 17.80 0.55 9.70
CA GLY A 96 18.63 -0.49 9.12
C GLY A 96 17.99 -1.23 7.94
N SER A 97 16.71 -0.97 7.67
CA SER A 97 16.00 -1.57 6.53
C SER A 97 16.51 -1.00 5.22
N THR A 98 16.55 -1.84 4.18
CA THR A 98 16.98 -1.45 2.84
C THR A 98 15.78 -1.19 1.95
N PHE A 99 15.63 0.05 1.48
CA PHE A 99 14.59 0.45 0.55
C PHE A 99 15.19 0.70 -0.83
N VAL A 100 14.56 0.12 -1.85
CA VAL A 100 14.84 0.47 -3.25
C VAL A 100 13.80 1.50 -3.67
N VAL A 101 14.23 2.65 -4.19
CA VAL A 101 13.36 3.75 -4.58
C VAL A 101 13.50 3.99 -6.08
N LEU A 102 12.47 3.62 -6.83
CA LEU A 102 12.31 3.95 -8.24
C LEU A 102 11.68 5.33 -8.35
N ILE A 103 12.33 6.27 -9.03
CA ILE A 103 11.79 7.62 -9.25
C ILE A 103 11.43 7.76 -10.72
N SER A 104 10.17 8.01 -11.06
CA SER A 104 9.75 8.18 -12.46
C SER A 104 10.49 9.36 -13.13
N ALA A 105 10.73 9.27 -14.44
CA ALA A 105 11.48 10.34 -15.13
C ALA A 105 10.70 11.66 -15.17
N GLU A 106 9.36 11.59 -15.11
CA GLU A 106 8.47 12.73 -14.97
C GLU A 106 8.76 13.50 -13.68
N ILE A 107 8.91 12.78 -12.56
CA ILE A 107 9.26 13.40 -11.27
C ILE A 107 10.72 13.88 -11.28
N VAL A 108 11.65 13.15 -11.90
CA VAL A 108 13.04 13.59 -12.05
C VAL A 108 13.16 14.89 -12.85
N ASP A 109 12.28 15.12 -13.83
CA ASP A 109 12.23 16.37 -14.62
C ASP A 109 11.42 17.49 -13.95
N SER A 110 10.77 17.20 -12.82
CA SER A 110 9.88 18.13 -12.11
C SER A 110 10.60 18.89 -10.99
N PRO A 111 10.04 20.03 -10.52
CA PRO A 111 10.56 20.73 -9.34
C PRO A 111 10.39 19.92 -8.04
N HIS A 112 9.59 18.84 -8.04
CA HIS A 112 9.32 18.04 -6.83
C HIS A 112 10.51 17.16 -6.42
N LEU A 113 11.44 16.88 -7.34
CA LEU A 113 12.60 16.04 -7.06
C LEU A 113 13.43 16.56 -5.88
N ASP A 114 13.63 17.88 -5.79
CA ASP A 114 14.45 18.48 -4.73
C ASP A 114 13.87 18.19 -3.34
N HIS A 115 12.55 18.31 -3.19
CA HIS A 115 11.86 18.00 -1.93
C HIS A 115 11.94 16.50 -1.61
N LEU A 116 11.77 15.65 -2.62
CA LEU A 116 11.90 14.20 -2.46
C LEU A 116 13.32 13.79 -2.00
N LEU A 117 14.35 14.37 -2.61
CA LEU A 117 15.75 14.11 -2.21
C LEU A 117 16.04 14.61 -0.81
N MET A 118 15.45 15.73 -0.39
CA MET A 118 15.55 16.23 0.98
C MET A 118 14.90 15.26 1.98
N ASP A 119 13.72 14.72 1.67
CA ASP A 119 13.07 13.70 2.48
C ASP A 119 13.91 12.42 2.57
N ILE A 120 14.46 11.95 1.44
CA ILE A 120 15.37 10.78 1.40
C ILE A 120 16.61 11.03 2.27
N SER A 121 17.20 12.22 2.19
CA SER A 121 18.36 12.61 2.99
C SER A 121 18.06 12.61 4.49
N LEU A 122 16.89 13.11 4.90
CA LEU A 122 16.41 13.04 6.28
C LEU A 122 16.20 11.60 6.74
N LEU A 123 15.50 10.80 5.94
CA LEU A 123 15.20 9.39 6.23
C LEU A 123 16.48 8.54 6.32
N HIS A 124 17.47 8.86 5.49
CA HIS A 124 18.77 8.22 5.54
C HIS A 124 19.48 8.51 6.86
N GLY A 125 19.42 9.75 7.35
CA GLY A 125 19.90 10.13 8.68
C GLY A 125 19.18 9.44 9.85
N LEU A 126 17.97 8.92 9.64
CA LEU A 126 17.26 8.06 10.60
C LEU A 126 17.74 6.59 10.56
N GLY A 127 18.68 6.27 9.67
CA GLY A 127 19.31 4.96 9.52
C GLY A 127 18.67 4.06 8.47
N ILE A 128 17.85 4.61 7.56
CA ILE A 128 17.31 3.85 6.43
C ILE A 128 18.36 3.76 5.32
N LYS A 129 18.56 2.56 4.78
CA LYS A 129 19.50 2.31 3.68
C LYS A 129 18.79 2.46 2.34
N PHE A 130 19.25 3.35 1.47
CA PHE A 130 18.60 3.64 0.20
C PHE A 130 19.39 3.18 -1.02
N VAL A 131 18.69 2.55 -1.96
CA VAL A 131 19.14 2.37 -3.34
C VAL A 131 18.19 3.13 -4.26
N LEU A 132 18.68 4.18 -4.91
CA LEU A 132 17.89 5.05 -5.78
C LEU A 132 18.06 4.62 -7.24
N VAL A 133 16.95 4.58 -7.98
CA VAL A 133 16.91 4.26 -9.42
C VAL A 133 16.10 5.35 -10.14
N PRO A 134 16.73 6.43 -10.64
CA PRO A 134 16.02 7.49 -11.35
C PRO A 134 15.68 7.09 -12.78
N GLY A 135 14.47 7.47 -13.21
CA GLY A 135 14.03 7.40 -14.59
C GLY A 135 14.74 8.44 -15.45
N THR A 136 15.01 8.09 -16.70
CA THR A 136 15.78 8.92 -17.64
C THR A 136 15.06 9.16 -18.97
N HIS A 137 13.92 8.51 -19.20
CA HIS A 137 13.32 8.47 -20.54
C HIS A 137 12.86 9.84 -21.05
N VAL A 138 12.30 10.68 -20.18
CA VAL A 138 11.87 12.05 -20.52
C VAL A 138 13.05 12.90 -21.02
N GLN A 139 14.20 12.82 -20.34
CA GLN A 139 15.39 13.59 -20.69
C GLN A 139 16.04 13.06 -21.98
N ILE A 140 16.03 11.74 -22.19
CA ILE A 140 16.51 11.13 -23.44
C ILE A 140 15.66 11.60 -24.62
N ASP A 141 14.34 11.57 -24.49
CA ASP A 141 13.42 12.04 -25.54
C ASP A 141 13.62 13.52 -25.85
N ARG A 142 13.81 14.35 -24.81
CA ARG A 142 14.11 15.77 -24.99
C ARG A 142 15.41 15.97 -25.78
N LEU A 143 16.49 15.29 -25.40
CA LEU A 143 17.78 15.41 -26.11
C LEU A 143 17.70 14.92 -27.55
N LEU A 144 16.94 13.86 -27.83
CA LEU A 144 16.72 13.38 -29.19
C LEU A 144 15.91 14.39 -30.02
N ALA A 145 14.85 14.95 -29.45
CA ALA A 145 14.04 15.98 -30.10
C ALA A 145 14.86 17.25 -30.40
N GLU A 146 15.72 17.69 -29.47
CA GLU A 146 16.66 18.81 -29.68
C GLU A 146 17.65 18.54 -30.84
N ARG A 147 17.97 17.27 -31.10
CA ARG A 147 18.80 16.83 -32.23
C ARG A 147 18.00 16.59 -33.52
N GLY A 148 16.68 16.78 -33.49
CA GLY A 148 15.78 16.51 -34.62
C GLY A 148 15.58 15.02 -34.90
N ILE A 149 15.78 14.16 -33.89
CA ILE A 149 15.65 12.70 -33.99
C ILE A 149 14.39 12.26 -33.23
N GLU A 150 13.53 11.49 -33.90
CA GLU A 150 12.33 10.95 -33.25
C GLU A 150 12.65 9.72 -32.38
N PRO A 151 12.19 9.70 -31.11
CA PRO A 151 12.28 8.52 -30.26
C PRO A 151 11.55 7.31 -30.83
N LYS A 152 12.23 6.16 -30.86
CA LYS A 152 11.65 4.89 -31.32
C LYS A 152 11.41 3.94 -30.16
N TYR A 153 10.19 3.43 -30.07
CA TYR A 153 9.76 2.48 -29.04
C TYR A 153 9.03 1.30 -29.66
N VAL A 154 9.25 0.12 -29.10
CA VAL A 154 8.52 -1.11 -29.41
C VAL A 154 8.17 -1.80 -28.10
N GLY A 155 6.86 -1.93 -27.86
CA GLY A 155 6.33 -2.35 -26.57
C GLY A 155 6.92 -1.54 -25.43
N ARG A 156 7.54 -2.23 -24.47
CA ARG A 156 8.15 -1.65 -23.26
C ARG A 156 9.58 -1.13 -23.36
N TYR A 157 10.19 -1.26 -24.54
CA TYR A 157 11.60 -0.93 -24.73
C TYR A 157 11.77 0.20 -25.76
N ARG A 158 12.71 1.09 -25.47
CA ARG A 158 13.26 2.00 -26.48
C ARG A 158 14.15 1.19 -27.41
N ILE A 159 14.11 1.47 -28.71
CA ILE A 159 15.16 1.03 -29.63
C ILE A 159 16.34 2.00 -29.45
N THR A 160 17.47 1.49 -28.98
CA THR A 160 18.62 2.34 -28.63
C THR A 160 19.66 2.30 -29.75
N ASP A 161 19.40 3.05 -30.82
CA ASP A 161 20.38 3.32 -31.88
C ASP A 161 21.56 4.18 -31.35
N PRO A 162 22.65 4.37 -32.11
CA PRO A 162 23.83 5.10 -31.63
C PRO A 162 23.54 6.51 -31.10
N ASP A 163 22.62 7.24 -31.73
CA ASP A 163 22.22 8.58 -31.29
C ASP A 163 21.42 8.53 -29.99
N SER A 164 20.48 7.57 -29.89
CA SER A 164 19.74 7.29 -28.66
C SER A 164 20.65 6.84 -27.51
N LEU A 165 21.70 6.08 -27.80
CA LEU A 165 22.69 5.67 -26.81
C LEU A 165 23.48 6.88 -26.28
N ASN A 166 23.94 7.77 -27.16
CA ASN A 166 24.62 9.00 -26.75
C ASN A 166 23.69 9.87 -25.88
N ALA A 167 22.43 10.06 -26.29
CA ALA A 167 21.45 10.78 -25.48
C ALA A 167 21.18 10.11 -24.11
N ALA A 168 21.17 8.77 -24.05
CA ALA A 168 21.06 8.02 -22.80
C ALA A 168 22.26 8.21 -21.88
N MET A 169 23.48 8.20 -22.43
CA MET A 169 24.71 8.48 -21.68
C MET A 169 24.72 9.90 -21.12
N ASP A 170 24.40 10.89 -21.95
CA ASP A 170 24.34 12.30 -21.54
C ASP A 170 23.29 12.53 -20.44
N SER A 171 22.08 11.98 -20.64
CA SER A 171 20.98 12.10 -19.67
C SER A 171 21.31 11.43 -18.35
N SER A 172 21.79 10.19 -18.37
CA SER A 172 22.11 9.46 -17.15
C SER A 172 23.27 10.11 -16.39
N GLY A 173 24.30 10.61 -17.08
CA GLY A 173 25.41 11.30 -16.45
C GLY A 173 24.96 12.60 -15.77
N ARG A 174 24.14 13.38 -16.46
CA ARG A 174 23.59 14.64 -15.91
C ARG A 174 22.70 14.40 -14.69
N ILE A 175 21.76 13.44 -14.77
CA ILE A 175 20.86 13.11 -13.66
C ILE A 175 21.65 12.64 -12.45
N ARG A 176 22.64 11.76 -12.67
CA ARG A 176 23.54 11.28 -11.61
C ARG A 176 24.22 12.44 -10.88
N LEU A 177 24.92 13.31 -11.62
CA LEU A 177 25.65 14.44 -11.05
C LEU A 177 24.73 15.38 -10.27
N MET A 178 23.52 15.63 -10.79
CA MET A 178 22.54 16.48 -10.13
C MET A 178 22.04 15.87 -8.82
N ILE A 179 21.69 14.58 -8.79
CA ILE A 179 21.25 13.91 -7.56
C ILE A 179 22.38 13.87 -6.53
N GLU A 180 23.60 13.51 -6.94
CA GLU A 180 24.79 13.53 -6.07
C GLU A 180 24.99 14.92 -5.46
N ALA A 181 24.92 15.99 -6.26
CA ALA A 181 25.06 17.36 -5.79
C ALA A 181 23.95 17.78 -4.82
N LYS A 182 22.70 17.33 -5.03
CA LYS A 182 21.55 17.67 -4.18
C LYS A 182 21.53 16.93 -2.85
N LEU A 183 22.03 15.70 -2.82
CA LEU A 183 22.15 14.91 -1.58
C LEU A 183 23.38 15.29 -0.76
N SER A 184 24.47 15.73 -1.42
CA SER A 184 25.76 16.04 -0.76
C SER A 184 25.67 16.94 0.48
N PRO A 185 24.85 18.01 0.53
CA PRO A 185 24.76 18.85 1.73
C PRO A 185 24.21 18.13 2.97
N GLY A 186 23.54 16.99 2.79
CA GLY A 186 22.78 16.34 3.86
C GLY A 186 21.58 17.15 4.33
N PRO A 187 20.78 16.63 5.28
CA PRO A 187 19.73 17.42 5.89
C PRO A 187 20.39 18.46 6.81
N SER A 188 19.98 19.73 6.71
CA SER A 188 20.45 20.81 7.59
C SER A 188 19.92 20.62 9.02
N LEU A 189 20.43 19.63 9.76
CA LEU A 189 19.92 19.26 11.08
C LEU A 189 20.49 20.11 12.22
N THR A 190 21.35 21.10 11.96
CA THR A 190 21.88 21.96 13.02
C THR A 190 21.95 23.43 12.63
N GLY A 191 21.13 24.26 13.27
CA GLY A 191 21.40 25.68 13.49
C GLY A 191 22.54 25.94 14.49
N VAL A 192 23.35 24.92 14.81
CA VAL A 192 24.53 25.05 15.65
C VAL A 192 25.71 25.37 14.74
N ARG A 193 26.11 26.65 14.69
CA ARG A 193 27.46 27.02 14.26
C ARG A 193 28.46 26.32 15.18
N ARG A 194 28.95 25.15 14.78
CA ARG A 194 30.09 24.52 15.45
C ARG A 194 31.37 25.19 14.93
N HIS A 195 31.80 26.24 15.61
CA HIS A 195 33.21 26.62 15.60
C HIS A 195 33.97 25.52 16.35
N GLY A 196 34.41 24.48 15.62
CA GLY A 196 35.16 23.37 16.22
C GLY A 196 35.58 22.34 15.19
N GLU A 197 36.88 22.35 14.87
CA GLU A 197 37.67 21.38 14.10
C GLU A 197 37.17 20.96 12.70
N ASN A 198 37.84 21.51 11.69
CA ASN A 198 37.81 21.20 10.26
C ASN A 198 38.22 19.76 9.88
N SER A 199 38.10 18.76 10.75
CA SER A 199 38.60 17.40 10.49
C SER A 199 37.54 16.37 10.13
N ARG A 200 36.28 16.76 9.93
CA ARG A 200 35.22 15.82 9.59
C ARG A 200 34.38 16.28 8.41
N TRP A 201 34.67 15.71 7.25
CA TRP A 201 33.74 15.56 6.12
C TRP A 201 32.54 14.63 6.48
N HIS A 202 32.09 14.60 7.74
CA HIS A 202 31.17 13.57 8.27
C HIS A 202 29.73 14.02 8.53
N ASP A 203 29.29 15.17 8.02
CA ASP A 203 27.86 15.52 8.01
C ASP A 203 27.25 15.54 6.60
N SER A 204 28.04 15.25 5.56
CA SER A 204 27.53 15.08 4.19
C SER A 204 27.04 13.66 3.96
N VAL A 205 25.89 13.51 3.31
CA VAL A 205 25.38 12.21 2.88
C VAL A 205 26.29 11.63 1.79
N GLY A 206 26.86 10.45 2.04
CA GLY A 206 27.66 9.74 1.04
C GLY A 206 26.76 9.19 -0.06
N VAL A 207 27.06 9.51 -1.33
CA VAL A 207 26.38 8.91 -2.48
C VAL A 207 27.37 8.09 -3.29
N ALA A 208 27.04 6.82 -3.53
CA ALA A 208 27.87 5.89 -4.27
C ALA A 208 27.17 5.44 -5.55
N SER A 209 27.85 5.55 -6.69
CA SER A 209 27.38 5.02 -7.98
C SER A 209 28.53 4.30 -8.69
N GLY A 210 28.21 3.29 -9.50
CA GLY A 210 29.22 2.42 -10.08
C GLY A 210 28.65 1.33 -11.00
N ASN A 211 29.51 0.41 -11.40
CA ASN A 211 29.20 -0.72 -12.28
C ASN A 211 28.54 -1.88 -11.52
N PHE A 212 27.41 -1.61 -10.87
CA PHE A 212 26.67 -2.61 -10.10
C PHE A 212 25.78 -3.51 -10.96
N LEU A 213 25.60 -3.17 -12.25
CA LEU A 213 24.70 -3.85 -13.17
C LEU A 213 25.46 -4.46 -14.35
N ALA A 214 25.23 -5.74 -14.58
CA ALA A 214 25.63 -6.43 -15.80
C ALA A 214 24.40 -6.69 -16.67
N ALA A 215 24.51 -6.41 -17.96
CA ALA A 215 23.42 -6.59 -18.92
C ALA A 215 23.88 -7.35 -20.16
N LYS A 216 22.92 -7.88 -20.90
CA LYS A 216 23.12 -8.44 -22.24
C LYS A 216 22.31 -7.62 -23.24
N LYS A 217 22.74 -7.59 -24.50
CA LYS A 217 21.94 -7.01 -25.58
C LYS A 217 20.62 -7.78 -25.69
N ARG A 218 19.51 -7.05 -25.84
CA ARG A 218 18.22 -7.65 -26.21
C ARG A 218 18.28 -8.29 -27.60
N GLY A 219 19.08 -7.72 -28.50
CA GLY A 219 19.31 -8.25 -29.83
C GLY A 219 18.10 -8.06 -30.74
N VAL A 220 17.84 -9.06 -31.59
CA VAL A 220 16.70 -9.07 -32.51
C VAL A 220 15.59 -9.94 -31.92
N VAL A 221 14.43 -9.35 -31.65
CA VAL A 221 13.25 -10.03 -31.11
C VAL A 221 12.08 -9.78 -32.04
N GLU A 222 11.42 -10.85 -32.49
CA GLU A 222 10.28 -10.78 -33.44
C GLU A 222 10.59 -9.98 -34.71
N GLY A 223 11.83 -10.08 -35.20
CA GLY A 223 12.29 -9.38 -36.40
C GLY A 223 12.68 -7.91 -36.18
N ILE A 224 12.58 -7.41 -34.95
CA ILE A 224 12.92 -6.02 -34.59
C ILE A 224 14.29 -5.97 -33.93
N GLU A 225 15.20 -5.17 -34.48
CA GLU A 225 16.53 -4.94 -33.93
C GLU A 225 16.51 -3.83 -32.89
N TYR A 226 16.89 -4.15 -31.65
CA TYR A 226 16.90 -3.20 -30.53
C TYR A 226 18.26 -2.50 -30.33
N ALA A 227 19.24 -2.78 -31.18
CA ALA A 227 20.59 -2.21 -31.12
C ALA A 227 21.23 -2.28 -29.71
N SER A 228 21.49 -1.13 -29.07
CA SER A 228 22.17 -1.06 -27.75
C SER A 228 21.20 -1.13 -26.56
N THR A 229 19.96 -1.56 -26.77
CA THR A 229 19.04 -1.83 -25.66
C THR A 229 19.46 -3.08 -24.90
N GLY A 230 19.55 -2.95 -23.58
CA GLY A 230 19.98 -3.99 -22.67
C GLY A 230 18.84 -4.64 -21.90
N GLU A 231 19.05 -5.89 -21.53
CA GLU A 231 18.31 -6.63 -20.50
C GLU A 231 19.24 -6.90 -19.32
N VAL A 232 18.74 -6.65 -18.11
CA VAL A 232 19.49 -6.88 -16.87
C VAL A 232 19.74 -8.37 -16.72
N LYS A 233 21.01 -8.73 -16.55
CA LYS A 233 21.43 -10.12 -16.35
C LYS A 233 21.81 -10.39 -14.90
N LYS A 234 22.48 -9.44 -14.25
CA LYS A 234 22.95 -9.62 -12.87
C LYS A 234 23.11 -8.28 -12.16
N VAL A 235 22.81 -8.27 -10.87
CA VAL A 235 23.07 -7.18 -9.93
C VAL A 235 24.19 -7.60 -8.96
N ASP A 236 25.21 -6.76 -8.79
CA ASP A 236 26.30 -7.00 -7.83
C ASP A 236 25.87 -6.62 -6.41
N VAL A 237 25.11 -7.52 -5.79
CA VAL A 237 24.55 -7.36 -4.44
C VAL A 237 25.64 -7.14 -3.39
N SER A 238 26.79 -7.83 -3.50
CA SER A 238 27.87 -7.72 -2.54
C SER A 238 28.46 -6.31 -2.50
N ARG A 239 28.73 -5.71 -3.66
CA ARG A 239 29.25 -4.33 -3.72
C ARG A 239 28.22 -3.29 -3.33
N ILE A 240 26.94 -3.52 -3.65
CA ILE A 240 25.87 -2.62 -3.19
C ILE A 240 25.80 -2.64 -1.67
N ARG A 241 25.73 -3.83 -1.05
CA ARG A 241 25.67 -3.97 0.42
C ARG A 241 26.88 -3.35 1.11
N GLU A 242 28.08 -3.53 0.56
CA GLU A 242 29.30 -2.90 1.09
C GLU A 242 29.19 -1.36 1.17
N ARG A 243 28.58 -0.72 0.15
CA ARG A 243 28.33 0.73 0.16
C ARG A 243 27.23 1.12 1.15
N LEU A 244 26.15 0.35 1.21
CA LEU A 244 25.06 0.59 2.17
C LEU A 244 25.53 0.43 3.63
N ASP A 245 26.47 -0.49 3.90
CA ASP A 245 27.07 -0.70 5.23
C ASP A 245 28.07 0.40 5.61
N GLN A 246 28.60 1.13 4.62
CA GLN A 246 29.41 2.34 4.79
C GLN A 246 28.55 3.61 4.88
N ASP A 247 27.25 3.47 5.14
CA ASP A 247 26.30 4.57 5.27
C ASP A 247 26.24 5.47 4.02
N CYS A 248 26.33 4.84 2.84
CA CYS A 248 26.14 5.52 1.58
C CYS A 248 24.74 5.23 1.01
N ILE A 249 24.15 6.24 0.39
CA ILE A 249 23.04 6.06 -0.55
C ILE A 249 23.62 5.53 -1.87
N VAL A 250 23.09 4.41 -2.36
CA VAL A 250 23.52 3.84 -3.65
C VAL A 250 22.64 4.38 -4.77
N LEU A 251 23.25 4.88 -5.86
CA LEU A 251 22.55 5.40 -7.03
C LEU A 251 22.82 4.51 -8.26
N LEU A 252 21.77 3.84 -8.75
CA LEU A 252 21.83 2.97 -9.92
C LEU A 252 21.34 3.70 -11.17
N SER A 253 22.17 3.73 -12.20
CA SER A 253 21.81 4.22 -13.53
C SER A 253 20.98 3.18 -14.30
N ASN A 254 20.21 3.62 -15.30
CA ASN A 254 19.60 2.76 -16.31
C ASN A 254 20.63 2.16 -17.28
N LEU A 255 21.89 2.61 -17.24
CA LEU A 255 22.98 2.09 -18.05
C LEU A 255 23.65 0.90 -17.35
N ALA A 256 23.85 -0.17 -18.11
CA ALA A 256 24.55 -1.36 -17.66
C ALA A 256 25.59 -1.79 -18.69
N TYR A 257 26.48 -2.71 -18.28
CA TYR A 257 27.64 -3.08 -19.08
C TYR A 257 27.56 -4.54 -19.51
N SER A 258 27.89 -4.79 -20.78
CA SER A 258 28.06 -6.16 -21.29
C SER A 258 29.40 -6.77 -20.84
N SER A 259 29.56 -8.09 -21.01
CA SER A 259 30.83 -8.76 -20.78
C SER A 259 31.95 -8.32 -21.74
N SER A 260 31.60 -7.71 -22.88
CA SER A 260 32.53 -7.10 -23.83
C SER A 260 32.88 -5.64 -23.49
N GLY A 261 32.26 -5.06 -22.44
CA GLY A 261 32.47 -3.66 -22.04
C GLY A 261 31.63 -2.66 -22.82
N GLU A 262 30.61 -3.10 -23.56
CA GLU A 262 29.67 -2.21 -24.24
C GLU A 262 28.67 -1.63 -23.25
N VAL A 263 28.29 -0.37 -23.45
CA VAL A 263 27.24 0.31 -22.67
C VAL A 263 25.88 -0.02 -23.29
N LEU A 264 24.95 -0.47 -22.44
CA LEU A 264 23.60 -0.83 -22.84
C LEU A 264 22.57 -0.02 -22.06
N ASN A 265 21.56 0.48 -22.77
CA ASN A 265 20.44 1.20 -22.18
C ASN A 265 19.37 0.19 -21.72
N CYS A 266 19.27 -0.03 -20.41
CA CYS A 266 18.28 -0.92 -19.82
C CYS A 266 17.01 -0.16 -19.45
N ASN A 267 15.91 -0.89 -19.31
CA ASN A 267 14.66 -0.33 -18.80
C ASN A 267 14.80 0.00 -17.30
N THR A 268 14.43 1.21 -16.87
CA THR A 268 14.60 1.65 -15.47
C THR A 268 13.80 0.79 -14.48
N TYR A 269 12.59 0.37 -14.83
CA TYR A 269 11.77 -0.49 -13.96
C TYR A 269 12.39 -1.88 -13.87
N GLU A 270 12.95 -2.39 -14.97
CA GLU A 270 13.68 -3.66 -14.96
C GLU A 270 14.87 -3.60 -14.00
N VAL A 271 15.63 -2.49 -14.02
CA VAL A 271 16.74 -2.27 -13.09
C VAL A 271 16.26 -2.22 -11.63
N ALA A 272 15.21 -1.45 -11.33
CA ALA A 272 14.71 -1.30 -9.97
C ALA A 272 14.12 -2.60 -9.41
N THR A 273 13.29 -3.28 -10.19
CA THR A 273 12.68 -4.56 -9.79
C THR A 273 13.73 -5.66 -9.63
N ALA A 274 14.69 -5.79 -10.55
CA ALA A 274 15.81 -6.73 -10.41
C ALA A 274 16.64 -6.44 -9.16
N CYS A 275 16.92 -5.16 -8.88
CA CYS A 275 17.68 -4.76 -7.71
C CYS A 275 16.94 -5.05 -6.40
N ALA A 276 15.63 -4.76 -6.33
CA ALA A 276 14.82 -5.01 -5.15
C ALA A 276 14.77 -6.51 -4.80
N LEU A 277 14.54 -7.35 -5.82
CA LEU A 277 14.54 -8.80 -5.68
C LEU A 277 15.91 -9.34 -5.28
N ALA A 278 16.97 -8.93 -5.98
CA ALA A 278 18.33 -9.42 -5.72
C ALA A 278 18.85 -9.03 -4.32
N LEU A 279 18.47 -7.85 -3.82
CA LEU A 279 18.87 -7.40 -2.48
C LEU A 279 18.06 -8.09 -1.37
N GLY A 280 16.87 -8.61 -1.68
CA GLY A 280 15.86 -8.93 -0.67
C GLY A 280 15.44 -7.67 0.08
N ALA A 281 15.11 -6.61 -0.67
CA ALA A 281 14.76 -5.32 -0.10
C ALA A 281 13.51 -5.44 0.81
N GLU A 282 13.48 -4.67 1.89
CA GLU A 282 12.33 -4.61 2.79
C GLU A 282 11.12 -3.99 2.08
N LYS A 283 11.39 -2.95 1.29
CA LYS A 283 10.39 -2.21 0.52
C LYS A 283 10.95 -1.82 -0.85
N LEU A 284 10.11 -1.92 -1.88
CA LEU A 284 10.27 -1.16 -3.12
C LEU A 284 9.31 0.03 -3.07
N ILE A 285 9.81 1.23 -3.29
CA ILE A 285 9.00 2.45 -3.33
C ILE A 285 9.09 3.01 -4.76
N CYS A 286 7.97 3.08 -5.45
CA CYS A 286 7.86 3.70 -6.76
C CYS A 286 7.25 5.09 -6.61
N ILE A 287 8.05 6.11 -6.88
CA ILE A 287 7.60 7.50 -6.95
C ILE A 287 7.11 7.77 -8.38
N ILE A 288 5.82 8.02 -8.52
CA ILE A 288 5.10 8.16 -9.78
C ILE A 288 4.50 9.56 -9.93
N ASP A 289 4.06 9.92 -11.14
CA ASP A 289 3.33 11.17 -11.40
C ASP A 289 1.82 10.91 -11.28
N GLY A 290 1.23 11.26 -10.13
CA GLY A 290 -0.19 11.10 -9.83
C GLY A 290 -0.55 9.84 -9.02
N PRO A 291 -1.75 9.81 -8.38
CA PRO A 291 -2.19 8.70 -7.55
C PRO A 291 -2.81 7.55 -8.37
N ILE A 292 -2.92 6.38 -7.75
CA ILE A 292 -3.64 5.23 -8.32
C ILE A 292 -5.10 5.25 -7.87
N LEU A 293 -6.00 5.38 -8.83
CA LEU A 293 -7.42 5.53 -8.59
C LEU A 293 -8.20 4.29 -9.07
N ASP A 294 -9.27 3.97 -8.35
CA ASP A 294 -10.26 3.00 -8.77
C ASP A 294 -11.14 3.55 -9.92
N GLU A 295 -12.05 2.72 -10.44
CA GLU A 295 -12.97 3.09 -11.52
C GLU A 295 -13.93 4.24 -11.13
N SER A 296 -14.07 4.52 -9.83
CA SER A 296 -14.87 5.63 -9.30
C SER A 296 -14.05 6.88 -8.97
N GLY A 297 -12.74 6.88 -9.25
CA GLY A 297 -11.83 7.99 -9.00
C GLY A 297 -11.36 8.12 -7.55
N ARG A 298 -11.52 7.07 -6.72
CA ARG A 298 -11.05 7.05 -5.33
C ARG A 298 -9.67 6.40 -5.25
N LEU A 299 -8.82 6.91 -4.36
CA LEU A 299 -7.48 6.34 -4.10
C LEU A 299 -7.61 4.88 -3.62
N ILE A 300 -6.87 3.99 -4.26
CA ILE A 300 -6.70 2.62 -3.77
C ILE A 300 -5.56 2.66 -2.74
N SER A 301 -5.87 2.69 -1.45
CA SER A 301 -4.84 2.82 -0.39
C SER A 301 -4.04 1.52 -0.18
N PHE A 302 -4.70 0.37 -0.32
CA PHE A 302 -4.11 -0.93 -0.04
C PHE A 302 -4.66 -2.01 -0.98
N LEU A 303 -3.76 -2.90 -1.42
CA LEU A 303 -4.07 -4.11 -2.18
C LEU A 303 -3.28 -5.28 -1.60
N THR A 304 -3.96 -6.41 -1.40
CA THR A 304 -3.24 -7.67 -1.22
C THR A 304 -2.56 -8.06 -2.53
N LEU A 305 -1.54 -8.92 -2.47
CA LEU A 305 -0.92 -9.47 -3.67
C LEU A 305 -1.95 -10.16 -4.58
N GLU A 306 -2.94 -10.84 -4.01
CA GLU A 306 -4.02 -11.49 -4.76
C GLU A 306 -4.92 -10.48 -5.47
N ASP A 307 -5.32 -9.41 -4.76
CA ASP A 307 -6.14 -8.34 -5.35
C ASP A 307 -5.40 -7.62 -6.49
N ALA A 308 -4.11 -7.31 -6.28
CA ALA A 308 -3.27 -6.68 -7.30
C ALA A 308 -3.12 -7.59 -8.53
N ASP A 309 -2.83 -8.88 -8.34
CA ASP A 309 -2.71 -9.87 -9.42
C ASP A 309 -4.01 -9.97 -10.24
N MET A 310 -5.15 -10.05 -9.55
CA MET A 310 -6.46 -10.11 -10.17
C MET A 310 -6.78 -8.84 -10.98
N LEU A 311 -6.49 -7.65 -10.44
CA LEU A 311 -6.69 -6.38 -11.13
C LEU A 311 -5.85 -6.26 -12.40
N VAL A 312 -4.59 -6.72 -12.35
CA VAL A 312 -3.71 -6.74 -13.54
C VAL A 312 -4.23 -7.77 -14.56
N ARG A 313 -4.58 -8.98 -14.13
CA ARG A 313 -5.12 -10.04 -15.00
C ARG A 313 -6.41 -9.64 -15.71
N LYS A 314 -7.36 -9.00 -15.00
CA LYS A 314 -8.62 -8.51 -15.58
C LYS A 314 -8.40 -7.55 -16.75
N ARG A 315 -7.25 -6.88 -16.78
CA ARG A 315 -6.88 -5.89 -17.81
C ARG A 315 -5.79 -6.38 -18.76
N ALA A 316 -5.44 -7.68 -18.72
CA ALA A 316 -4.44 -8.27 -19.60
C ALA A 316 -4.80 -8.16 -21.09
N GLU A 317 -6.09 -8.19 -21.44
CA GLU A 317 -6.54 -8.01 -22.84
C GLU A 317 -6.45 -6.55 -23.30
N GLN A 318 -6.32 -5.60 -22.37
CA GLN A 318 -6.36 -4.15 -22.63
C GLN A 318 -5.00 -3.47 -22.52
N SER A 319 -3.98 -4.19 -22.04
CA SER A 319 -2.62 -3.68 -21.87
C SER A 319 -1.60 -4.78 -22.15
N GLU A 320 -0.63 -4.45 -23.02
CA GLU A 320 0.53 -5.28 -23.31
C GLU A 320 1.34 -5.55 -22.02
N THR A 321 1.49 -4.55 -21.16
CA THR A 321 2.18 -4.70 -19.86
C THR A 321 1.47 -5.71 -18.97
N ALA A 322 0.14 -5.67 -18.90
CA ALA A 322 -0.64 -6.64 -18.14
C ALA A 322 -0.56 -8.05 -18.75
N ALA A 323 -0.65 -8.20 -20.06
CA ALA A 323 -0.45 -9.48 -20.74
C ALA A 323 0.94 -10.08 -20.47
N ASN A 324 1.97 -9.23 -20.48
CA ASN A 324 3.34 -9.62 -20.18
C ASN A 324 3.53 -10.06 -18.73
N TYR A 325 2.91 -9.36 -17.78
CA TYR A 325 2.85 -9.79 -16.39
C TYR A 325 2.22 -11.17 -16.27
N VAL A 326 1.06 -11.39 -16.89
CA VAL A 326 0.39 -12.70 -16.90
C VAL A 326 1.29 -13.78 -17.47
N LYS A 327 2.00 -13.51 -18.57
CA LYS A 327 2.96 -14.46 -19.15
C LYS A 327 4.10 -14.78 -18.19
N ALA A 328 4.68 -13.78 -17.53
CA ALA A 328 5.78 -13.95 -16.59
C ALA A 328 5.36 -14.79 -15.37
N VAL A 329 4.17 -14.53 -14.83
CA VAL A 329 3.65 -15.17 -13.62
C VAL A 329 3.07 -16.56 -13.90
N SER A 330 2.38 -16.76 -15.03
CA SER A 330 1.74 -18.05 -15.33
C SER A 330 2.76 -19.15 -15.67
N GLN A 331 4.02 -18.79 -15.94
CA GLN A 331 5.12 -19.75 -16.08
C GLN A 331 5.61 -20.30 -14.73
N GLU A 332 5.30 -19.63 -13.61
CA GLU A 332 5.64 -20.08 -12.25
C GLU A 332 4.64 -21.12 -11.71
N ASP A 333 3.34 -20.96 -11.99
CA ASP A 333 2.28 -21.88 -11.53
C ASP A 333 2.48 -23.32 -12.04
N PHE A 334 3.14 -23.51 -13.19
CA PHE A 334 3.47 -24.83 -13.75
C PHE A 334 4.66 -25.52 -13.07
N ASN A 335 5.54 -24.78 -12.39
CA ASN A 335 6.71 -25.36 -11.72
C ASN A 335 6.42 -25.80 -10.27
N HIS A 336 5.27 -25.42 -9.70
CA HIS A 336 4.89 -25.78 -8.33
C HIS A 336 4.16 -27.13 -8.20
N PHE A 337 3.85 -27.81 -9.31
CA PHE A 337 3.13 -29.11 -9.37
C PHE A 337 4.02 -30.31 -9.77
N GLY A 338 5.27 -30.35 -9.31
CA GLY A 338 6.16 -31.51 -9.46
C GLY A 338 6.07 -32.50 -8.29
N TYR A 339 4.92 -33.13 -8.06
CA TYR A 339 4.81 -34.29 -7.16
C TYR A 339 5.47 -35.51 -7.82
N ASN A 340 6.57 -36.02 -7.25
CA ASN A 340 7.06 -37.37 -7.50
C ASN A 340 6.90 -38.19 -6.22
N ASP A 341 5.80 -38.94 -6.16
CA ASP A 341 5.66 -40.12 -5.31
C ASP A 341 6.64 -41.20 -5.77
N SER A 342 7.57 -41.62 -4.89
CA SER A 342 7.93 -43.04 -4.75
C SER A 342 8.91 -43.31 -3.59
N ASN A 343 8.40 -44.08 -2.61
CA ASN A 343 9.03 -45.16 -1.85
C ASN A 343 10.29 -44.92 -0.96
N GLY A 344 10.03 -44.72 0.35
CA GLY A 344 10.32 -45.70 1.41
C GLY A 344 11.77 -46.02 1.83
N SER A 345 12.16 -45.64 3.06
CA SER A 345 12.57 -46.58 4.13
C SER A 345 12.82 -45.88 5.48
N LEU A 346 12.54 -46.61 6.56
CA LEU A 346 12.60 -46.26 8.00
C LEU A 346 14.03 -46.23 8.57
N LEU A 347 14.25 -45.41 9.63
CA LEU A 347 15.08 -45.63 10.84
C LEU A 347 14.78 -44.46 11.83
N SER A 348 13.97 -44.62 12.89
CA SER A 348 14.24 -45.12 14.26
C SER A 348 15.10 -44.24 15.21
N GLN A 349 14.40 -43.63 16.18
CA GLN A 349 14.71 -43.38 17.61
C GLN A 349 15.97 -42.59 18.05
N ASN A 350 15.77 -41.45 18.73
CA ASN A 350 15.78 -41.36 20.21
C ASN A 350 15.53 -39.92 20.72
N GLY A 351 14.83 -39.80 21.84
CA GLY A 351 14.47 -38.52 22.48
C GLY A 351 15.40 -38.11 23.62
N ASN A 352 15.61 -36.80 23.79
CA ASN A 352 15.25 -36.04 24.99
C ASN A 352 15.67 -34.57 24.85
N ASP A 353 14.79 -33.72 25.40
CA ASP A 353 15.06 -32.47 26.10
C ASP A 353 14.75 -31.11 25.45
N TYR A 354 14.13 -30.29 26.30
CA TYR A 354 13.40 -29.05 26.06
C TYR A 354 14.34 -27.85 25.84
N SER A 355 14.39 -27.32 24.62
CA SER A 355 14.52 -25.87 24.33
C SER A 355 14.40 -25.63 22.82
N ARG A 356 13.18 -25.51 22.29
CA ARG A 356 12.96 -25.00 20.92
C ARG A 356 12.55 -23.53 20.99
N ARG A 357 13.55 -22.64 20.98
CA ARG A 357 13.38 -21.36 20.29
C ARG A 357 13.03 -21.70 18.85
N TYR A 358 11.88 -21.22 18.38
CA TYR A 358 11.58 -21.16 16.95
C TYR A 358 12.60 -20.21 16.31
N ASN A 359 13.76 -20.73 15.95
CA ASN A 359 14.63 -20.13 14.96
C ASN A 359 14.08 -20.58 13.61
N PRO A 360 13.47 -19.70 12.79
CA PRO A 360 13.25 -20.04 11.39
C PRO A 360 14.64 -20.23 10.76
N THR A 361 15.02 -21.49 10.54
CA THR A 361 16.18 -21.85 9.74
C THR A 361 15.87 -21.48 8.30
N PHE A 362 16.35 -20.30 7.89
CA PHE A 362 16.41 -19.90 6.50
C PHE A 362 17.37 -20.86 5.77
N GLN A 363 16.86 -21.62 4.80
CA GLN A 363 17.71 -22.25 3.79
C GLN A 363 18.23 -21.17 2.83
N ASN A 364 19.05 -20.26 3.35
CA ASN A 364 19.95 -19.45 2.52
C ASN A 364 21.12 -20.35 2.13
N GLY A 365 20.87 -21.13 1.09
CA GLY A 365 21.84 -22.02 0.47
C GLY A 365 21.54 -22.12 -1.02
N ILE A 366 21.56 -20.99 -1.73
CA ILE A 366 21.68 -21.02 -3.19
C ILE A 366 23.09 -20.58 -3.51
N GLY A 367 23.95 -21.60 -3.62
CA GLY A 367 25.23 -21.48 -4.29
C GLY A 367 24.99 -21.01 -5.72
N PHE A 368 25.82 -20.05 -6.14
CA PHE A 368 25.98 -19.67 -7.53
C PHE A 368 26.67 -20.82 -8.28
N ASP A 369 25.93 -21.87 -8.62
CA ASP A 369 26.43 -22.90 -9.52
C ASP A 369 25.86 -22.77 -10.92
N SER A 370 26.78 -22.91 -11.86
CA SER A 370 26.62 -22.69 -13.29
C SER A 370 25.95 -23.90 -13.92
N GLY A 371 24.77 -23.73 -14.54
CA GLY A 371 24.23 -24.74 -15.45
C GLY A 371 22.71 -24.69 -15.62
N ASN A 372 22.27 -24.37 -16.84
CA ASN A 372 20.94 -24.57 -17.42
C ASN A 372 19.81 -25.00 -16.46
N GLY A 373 19.18 -24.02 -15.82
CA GLY A 373 17.87 -24.15 -15.20
C GLY A 373 16.96 -23.05 -15.75
N LEU A 374 15.85 -23.45 -16.37
CA LEU A 374 14.81 -22.53 -16.87
C LEU A 374 14.25 -21.74 -15.68
N TRP A 375 14.70 -20.48 -15.55
CA TRP A 375 14.36 -19.43 -14.57
C TRP A 375 15.35 -19.31 -13.40
N SER A 376 16.39 -18.50 -13.64
CA SER A 376 17.19 -17.82 -12.62
C SER A 376 16.38 -16.65 -12.06
N SER A 377 16.26 -16.54 -10.75
CA SER A 377 15.70 -15.40 -10.00
C SER A 377 16.48 -14.07 -10.19
N GLU A 378 16.98 -13.80 -11.39
CA GLU A 378 18.01 -12.79 -11.71
C GLU A 378 17.56 -11.74 -12.75
N GLN A 379 16.34 -11.84 -13.32
CA GLN A 379 15.84 -10.94 -14.37
C GLN A 379 14.74 -10.01 -13.83
N GLY A 380 14.81 -8.72 -14.16
CA GLY A 380 13.82 -7.72 -13.74
C GLY A 380 12.56 -7.68 -14.61
N PHE A 381 11.58 -6.88 -14.19
CA PHE A 381 10.34 -6.63 -14.93
C PHE A 381 10.36 -5.24 -15.56
N ALA A 382 10.51 -5.20 -16.89
CA ALA A 382 10.48 -3.97 -17.66
C ALA A 382 9.06 -3.42 -17.81
N ILE A 383 8.95 -2.10 -17.76
CA ILE A 383 7.71 -1.33 -17.93
C ILE A 383 7.98 -0.10 -18.77
N GLY A 384 7.03 0.29 -19.62
CA GLY A 384 7.05 1.60 -20.27
C GLY A 384 6.89 1.52 -21.78
N GLY A 385 7.58 2.40 -22.51
CA GLY A 385 7.52 2.52 -23.96
C GLY A 385 6.23 3.15 -24.48
N GLN A 386 5.63 2.60 -25.55
CA GLN A 386 4.49 3.23 -26.21
C GLN A 386 3.25 3.37 -25.31
N GLU A 387 3.04 2.45 -24.37
CA GLU A 387 1.89 2.51 -23.45
C GLU A 387 1.95 3.70 -22.48
N LYS A 388 3.14 4.20 -22.13
CA LYS A 388 3.29 5.40 -21.28
C LYS A 388 2.85 6.70 -21.96
N LEU A 389 2.79 6.72 -23.29
CA LEU A 389 2.27 7.87 -24.04
C LEU A 389 0.75 8.01 -23.88
N SER A 390 0.07 6.93 -23.51
CA SER A 390 -1.38 6.87 -23.31
C SER A 390 -1.72 6.85 -21.82
N ARG A 391 -1.88 8.03 -21.21
CA ARG A 391 -2.26 8.18 -19.78
C ARG A 391 -3.57 7.50 -19.38
N SER A 392 -4.35 6.97 -20.33
CA SER A 392 -5.65 6.34 -20.06
C SER A 392 -5.57 5.09 -19.18
N ASN A 393 -4.43 4.39 -19.15
CA ASN A 393 -4.21 3.18 -18.35
C ASN A 393 -2.95 3.26 -17.46
N GLY A 394 -2.50 4.48 -17.13
CA GLY A 394 -1.15 4.77 -16.63
C GLY A 394 -0.68 3.89 -15.47
N TYR A 395 -1.51 3.65 -14.45
CA TYR A 395 -1.10 2.96 -13.23
C TYR A 395 -0.93 1.43 -13.35
N LEU A 396 -1.45 0.80 -14.41
CA LEU A 396 -1.40 -0.66 -14.53
C LEU A 396 0.03 -1.17 -14.66
N SER A 397 0.86 -0.36 -15.29
CA SER A 397 2.28 -0.59 -15.45
C SER A 397 2.97 -0.71 -14.09
N GLU A 398 2.82 0.30 -13.23
CA GLU A 398 3.43 0.32 -11.91
C GLU A 398 2.81 -0.71 -10.96
N LEU A 399 1.50 -0.94 -11.07
CA LEU A 399 0.83 -2.00 -10.32
C LEU A 399 1.34 -3.40 -10.71
N ALA A 400 1.61 -3.64 -12.00
CA ALA A 400 2.20 -4.89 -12.47
C ALA A 400 3.64 -5.09 -11.95
N ALA A 401 4.47 -4.04 -11.92
CA ALA A 401 5.77 -4.10 -11.26
C ALA A 401 5.64 -4.45 -9.78
N ALA A 402 4.71 -3.79 -9.09
CA ALA A 402 4.49 -4.00 -7.67
C ALA A 402 4.06 -5.44 -7.38
N ALA A 403 3.07 -5.96 -8.10
CA ALA A 403 2.64 -7.34 -7.96
C ALA A 403 3.77 -8.34 -8.29
N PHE A 404 4.57 -8.08 -9.33
CA PHE A 404 5.70 -8.92 -9.71
C PHE A 404 6.77 -8.98 -8.61
N VAL A 405 7.16 -7.82 -8.08
CA VAL A 405 8.19 -7.73 -7.03
C VAL A 405 7.70 -8.33 -5.71
N CYS A 406 6.43 -8.09 -5.36
CA CYS A 406 5.83 -8.72 -4.19
C CYS A 406 5.83 -10.25 -4.29
N ARG A 407 5.46 -10.78 -5.46
CA ARG A 407 5.48 -12.23 -5.71
C ARG A 407 6.89 -12.82 -5.64
N GLY A 408 7.89 -12.06 -6.07
CA GLY A 408 9.30 -12.46 -5.99
C GLY A 408 9.95 -12.38 -4.61
N GLY A 409 9.21 -11.96 -3.56
CA GLY A 409 9.64 -12.08 -2.15
C GLY A 409 9.91 -10.77 -1.41
N VAL A 410 9.77 -9.61 -2.06
CA VAL A 410 9.75 -8.32 -1.36
C VAL A 410 8.39 -8.18 -0.68
N GLN A 411 8.34 -7.93 0.62
CA GLN A 411 7.06 -8.04 1.34
C GLN A 411 6.06 -6.95 0.98
N ARG A 412 6.55 -5.73 0.72
CA ARG A 412 5.71 -4.54 0.51
C ARG A 412 6.27 -3.66 -0.61
N VAL A 413 5.38 -3.22 -1.49
CA VAL A 413 5.67 -2.25 -2.54
C VAL A 413 4.74 -1.06 -2.37
N HIS A 414 5.30 0.15 -2.36
CA HIS A 414 4.55 1.40 -2.20
C HIS A 414 4.59 2.18 -3.51
N LEU A 415 3.43 2.64 -3.99
CA LEU A 415 3.26 3.45 -5.19
C LEU A 415 2.79 4.84 -4.73
N LEU A 416 3.67 5.83 -4.84
CA LEU A 416 3.51 7.15 -4.22
C LEU A 416 3.50 8.27 -5.26
N ASP A 417 2.56 9.19 -5.15
CA ASP A 417 2.53 10.40 -5.98
C ASP A 417 3.64 11.37 -5.57
N GLY A 418 4.67 11.48 -6.40
CA GLY A 418 5.83 12.35 -6.19
C GLY A 418 5.53 13.84 -6.25
N THR A 419 4.35 14.24 -6.71
CA THR A 419 3.94 15.66 -6.72
C THR A 419 3.50 16.16 -5.34
N ILE A 420 3.23 15.24 -4.41
CA ILE A 420 2.82 15.56 -3.05
C ILE A 420 4.05 15.85 -2.17
N GLY A 421 4.13 17.06 -1.63
CA GLY A 421 5.20 17.41 -0.68
C GLY A 421 5.15 16.55 0.58
N GLY A 422 6.32 16.00 0.98
CA GLY A 422 6.45 15.14 2.16
C GLY A 422 5.87 13.73 1.97
N VAL A 423 5.64 13.27 0.74
CA VAL A 423 4.94 12.00 0.48
C VAL A 423 5.60 10.80 1.14
N LEU A 424 6.94 10.74 1.16
CA LEU A 424 7.68 9.65 1.83
C LEU A 424 7.46 9.65 3.34
N LEU A 425 7.48 10.84 3.96
CA LEU A 425 7.28 10.98 5.41
C LEU A 425 5.83 10.61 5.79
N LYS A 426 4.87 11.05 4.99
CA LYS A 426 3.44 10.73 5.18
C LYS A 426 3.16 9.25 5.01
N GLU A 427 3.81 8.59 4.04
CA GLU A 427 3.63 7.15 3.84
C GLU A 427 4.28 6.32 4.95
N LEU A 428 5.52 6.63 5.33
CA LEU A 428 6.32 5.76 6.20
C LEU A 428 6.03 5.94 7.69
N PHE A 429 5.50 7.10 8.09
CA PHE A 429 5.32 7.47 9.50
C PHE A 429 3.88 7.79 9.89
N GLN A 430 2.92 7.54 9.01
CA GLN A 430 1.50 7.59 9.33
C GLN A 430 0.87 6.22 9.11
N ARG A 431 -0.09 5.85 9.96
CA ARG A 431 -0.77 4.55 9.89
C ARG A 431 -1.44 4.30 8.53
N ASP A 432 -2.17 5.30 8.05
CA ASP A 432 -3.03 5.12 6.89
C ASP A 432 -2.29 5.36 5.56
N GLY A 433 -1.10 5.97 5.61
CA GLY A 433 -0.32 6.36 4.44
C GLY A 433 -1.06 7.35 3.54
N VAL A 434 -0.46 7.68 2.40
CA VAL A 434 -1.09 8.55 1.37
C VAL A 434 -1.03 7.95 -0.03
N GLY A 435 -0.26 6.88 -0.21
CA GLY A 435 -0.16 6.18 -1.50
C GLY A 435 -0.96 4.90 -1.56
N THR A 436 -0.59 4.07 -2.53
CA THR A 436 -1.10 2.72 -2.71
C THR A 436 -0.04 1.73 -2.28
N MET A 437 -0.35 0.84 -1.35
CA MET A 437 0.53 -0.26 -0.98
C MET A 437 0.04 -1.59 -1.52
N VAL A 438 0.94 -2.36 -2.11
CA VAL A 438 0.76 -3.77 -2.42
C VAL A 438 1.57 -4.60 -1.44
N ALA A 439 0.94 -5.56 -0.76
CA ALA A 439 1.63 -6.39 0.24
C ALA A 439 1.39 -7.88 0.02
N SER A 440 2.44 -8.69 0.25
CA SER A 440 2.35 -10.15 0.25
C SER A 440 2.24 -10.75 1.66
N ASP A 441 2.49 -9.97 2.70
CA ASP A 441 2.32 -10.36 4.10
C ASP A 441 0.89 -10.05 4.61
N LEU A 442 0.55 -10.57 5.79
CA LEU A 442 -0.67 -10.23 6.53
C LEU A 442 -0.57 -8.79 7.07
N TYR A 443 -0.54 -7.82 6.15
CA TYR A 443 -0.62 -6.41 6.47
C TYR A 443 -2.02 -6.04 7.00
N GLU A 444 -3.05 -6.60 6.35
CA GLU A 444 -4.45 -6.46 6.70
C GLU A 444 -5.10 -7.84 6.61
N GLY A 445 -5.84 -8.25 7.65
CA GLY A 445 -6.45 -9.58 7.66
C GLY A 445 -7.63 -9.71 8.60
N ALA A 446 -8.66 -10.42 8.13
CA ALA A 446 -9.78 -10.83 8.96
C ALA A 446 -9.40 -12.09 9.75
N ARG A 447 -9.62 -12.08 11.06
CA ARG A 447 -9.39 -13.22 11.94
C ARG A 447 -10.36 -13.24 13.11
N MET A 448 -10.37 -14.36 13.82
CA MET A 448 -11.04 -14.45 15.12
C MET A 448 -10.40 -13.49 16.14
N ALA A 449 -11.24 -12.84 16.94
CA ALA A 449 -10.80 -11.94 18.00
C ALA A 449 -10.08 -12.70 19.13
N LYS A 450 -9.12 -12.03 19.76
CA LYS A 450 -8.34 -12.46 20.92
C LYS A 450 -8.58 -11.50 22.07
N VAL A 451 -8.26 -11.91 23.29
CA VAL A 451 -8.43 -11.07 24.51
C VAL A 451 -7.67 -9.75 24.40
N SER A 452 -6.53 -9.72 23.70
CA SER A 452 -5.77 -8.51 23.41
C SER A 452 -6.52 -7.48 22.55
N ASP A 453 -7.55 -7.88 21.81
CA ASP A 453 -8.24 -7.03 20.84
C ASP A 453 -9.40 -6.24 21.45
N ILE A 454 -9.79 -6.57 22.68
CA ILE A 454 -10.92 -5.94 23.40
C ILE A 454 -10.83 -4.40 23.41
N PRO A 455 -9.67 -3.78 23.71
CA PRO A 455 -9.56 -2.32 23.68
C PRO A 455 -9.87 -1.72 22.30
N GLY A 456 -9.39 -2.37 21.23
CA GLY A 456 -9.62 -1.92 19.85
C GLY A 456 -11.08 -2.10 19.42
N ILE A 457 -11.70 -3.23 19.77
CA ILE A 457 -13.13 -3.47 19.52
C ILE A 457 -13.97 -2.40 20.24
N LYS A 458 -13.67 -2.14 21.52
CA LYS A 458 -14.38 -1.13 22.32
C LYS A 458 -14.26 0.27 21.71
N GLN A 459 -13.07 0.64 21.25
CA GLN A 459 -12.84 1.91 20.56
C GLN A 459 -13.70 2.08 19.31
N LEU A 460 -13.95 1.00 18.56
CA LEU A 460 -14.81 1.03 17.37
C LEU A 460 -16.31 1.07 17.70
N LEU A 461 -16.75 0.33 18.73
CA LEU A 461 -18.16 0.21 19.09
C LEU A 461 -18.67 1.43 19.86
N GLN A 462 -17.86 2.02 20.74
CA GLN A 462 -18.29 3.07 21.67
C GLN A 462 -18.99 4.27 20.99
N PRO A 463 -18.47 4.85 19.88
CA PRO A 463 -19.16 5.95 19.21
C PRO A 463 -20.55 5.56 18.65
N LEU A 464 -20.71 4.30 18.25
CA LEU A 464 -21.96 3.77 17.70
C LEU A 464 -22.98 3.45 18.81
N GLU A 465 -22.49 3.02 19.98
CA GLU A 465 -23.32 2.85 21.18
C GLU A 465 -23.82 4.20 21.70
N GLU A 466 -22.94 5.21 21.77
CA GLU A 466 -23.28 6.57 22.19
C GLU A 466 -24.28 7.25 21.24
N SER A 467 -24.20 6.96 19.94
CA SER A 467 -25.16 7.47 18.95
C SER A 467 -26.48 6.71 18.91
N GLY A 468 -26.62 5.63 19.69
CA GLY A 468 -27.79 4.74 19.69
C GLY A 468 -27.93 3.88 18.43
N THR A 469 -26.87 3.75 17.63
CA THR A 469 -26.83 2.87 16.45
C THR A 469 -26.63 1.42 16.86
N LEU A 470 -25.78 1.19 17.86
CA LEU A 470 -25.58 -0.12 18.48
C LEU A 470 -26.11 -0.14 19.90
N ILE A 471 -26.56 -1.31 20.33
CA ILE A 471 -26.94 -1.56 21.73
C ILE A 471 -25.65 -1.60 22.55
N ARG A 472 -25.63 -0.85 23.65
CA ARG A 472 -24.50 -0.77 24.57
C ARG A 472 -24.25 -2.13 25.24
N ARG A 473 -23.00 -2.56 25.27
CA ARG A 473 -22.56 -3.76 26.00
C ARG A 473 -21.63 -3.44 27.16
N THR A 474 -21.65 -4.29 28.18
CA THR A 474 -20.65 -4.24 29.24
C THR A 474 -19.34 -4.90 28.80
N GLU A 475 -18.25 -4.65 29.54
CA GLU A 475 -16.95 -5.24 29.19
C GLU A 475 -16.96 -6.76 29.44
N GLU A 476 -17.68 -7.19 30.47
CA GLU A 476 -17.91 -8.59 30.81
C GLU A 476 -18.66 -9.33 29.69
N GLU A 477 -19.75 -8.74 29.18
CA GLU A 477 -20.51 -9.28 28.05
C GLU A 477 -19.65 -9.38 26.78
N LEU A 478 -18.75 -8.41 26.56
CA LEU A 478 -17.86 -8.41 25.41
C LEU A 478 -16.81 -9.52 25.51
N VAL A 479 -16.26 -9.77 26.71
CA VAL A 479 -15.32 -10.86 26.98
C VAL A 479 -16.00 -12.21 26.77
N GLU A 480 -17.22 -12.40 27.26
CA GLU A 480 -17.99 -13.64 27.09
C GLU A 480 -18.29 -13.91 25.61
N ALA A 481 -18.69 -12.88 24.87
CA ALA A 481 -19.00 -12.97 23.45
C ALA A 481 -17.78 -12.98 22.51
N LEU A 482 -16.56 -12.78 23.03
CA LEU A 482 -15.36 -12.53 22.23
C LEU A 482 -15.05 -13.65 21.22
N HIS A 483 -15.36 -14.91 21.57
CA HIS A 483 -15.19 -16.06 20.69
C HIS A 483 -16.07 -16.01 19.43
N SER A 484 -17.12 -15.18 19.44
CA SER A 484 -17.99 -14.91 18.30
C SER A 484 -17.54 -13.71 17.48
N PHE A 485 -16.63 -12.88 18.01
CA PHE A 485 -16.10 -11.72 17.31
C PHE A 485 -15.05 -12.10 16.28
N ILE A 486 -15.18 -11.45 15.13
CA ILE A 486 -14.24 -11.43 14.03
C ILE A 486 -13.77 -9.98 13.91
N VAL A 487 -12.47 -9.82 13.75
CA VAL A 487 -11.81 -8.52 13.63
C VAL A 487 -11.03 -8.46 12.33
N VAL A 488 -11.00 -7.29 11.71
CA VAL A 488 -10.00 -6.95 10.71
C VAL A 488 -8.89 -6.20 11.43
N GLU A 489 -7.71 -6.82 11.42
CA GLU A 489 -6.49 -6.23 11.97
C GLU A 489 -5.68 -5.61 10.84
N ARG A 490 -5.11 -4.42 11.09
CA ARG A 490 -4.10 -3.77 10.27
C ARG A 490 -2.96 -3.33 11.18
N GLU A 491 -1.75 -3.84 10.93
CA GLU A 491 -0.54 -3.57 11.73
C GLU A 491 -0.78 -3.62 13.26
N GLY A 492 -1.38 -4.70 13.78
CA GLY A 492 -1.64 -4.86 15.22
C GLY A 492 -2.85 -4.10 15.75
N HIS A 493 -3.50 -3.27 14.94
CA HIS A 493 -4.65 -2.46 15.34
C HIS A 493 -5.94 -2.97 14.73
N ILE A 494 -7.04 -2.91 15.48
CA ILE A 494 -8.35 -3.35 15.01
C ILE A 494 -9.02 -2.21 14.25
N ILE A 495 -9.26 -2.40 12.95
CA ILE A 495 -9.87 -1.40 12.07
C ILE A 495 -11.34 -1.70 11.75
N ALA A 496 -11.76 -2.97 11.88
CA ALA A 496 -13.16 -3.36 11.79
C ALA A 496 -13.45 -4.54 12.71
N CYS A 497 -14.71 -4.67 13.14
CA CYS A 497 -15.16 -5.81 13.91
C CYS A 497 -16.62 -6.14 13.63
N ALA A 498 -16.99 -7.40 13.81
CA ALA A 498 -18.36 -7.90 13.80
C ALA A 498 -18.43 -9.19 14.61
N ALA A 499 -19.61 -9.55 15.09
CA ALA A 499 -19.87 -10.79 15.78
C ALA A 499 -20.79 -11.69 14.93
N LEU A 500 -20.49 -12.99 14.91
CA LEU A 500 -21.34 -14.02 14.33
C LEU A 500 -21.87 -14.93 15.44
N PHE A 501 -23.18 -14.87 15.70
CA PHE A 501 -23.86 -15.73 16.66
C PHE A 501 -24.62 -16.86 15.94
N PRO A 502 -24.18 -18.12 16.06
CA PRO A 502 -24.82 -19.24 15.38
C PRO A 502 -26.09 -19.73 16.10
N TYR A 503 -27.13 -20.05 15.33
CA TYR A 503 -28.34 -20.76 15.74
C TYR A 503 -28.41 -22.08 14.97
N PHE A 504 -27.89 -23.14 15.58
CA PHE A 504 -27.64 -24.40 14.89
C PHE A 504 -28.92 -25.17 14.54
N GLU A 505 -29.98 -25.04 15.35
CA GLU A 505 -31.25 -25.74 15.11
C GLU A 505 -31.94 -25.21 13.84
N GLU A 506 -31.97 -23.89 13.70
CA GLU A 506 -32.54 -23.16 12.56
C GLU A 506 -31.57 -23.04 11.38
N LYS A 507 -30.32 -23.47 11.57
CA LYS A 507 -29.21 -23.31 10.62
C LYS A 507 -29.04 -21.86 10.15
N CYS A 508 -29.25 -20.90 11.06
CA CYS A 508 -29.06 -19.48 10.78
C CYS A 508 -28.01 -18.88 11.71
N GLY A 509 -27.49 -17.70 11.35
CA GLY A 509 -26.53 -16.96 12.14
C GLY A 509 -26.89 -15.48 12.16
N GLU A 510 -26.76 -14.87 13.32
CA GLU A 510 -26.91 -13.42 13.46
C GLU A 510 -25.56 -12.75 13.27
N VAL A 511 -25.50 -11.79 12.36
CA VAL A 511 -24.40 -10.84 12.25
C VAL A 511 -24.75 -9.62 13.08
N ALA A 512 -23.96 -9.36 14.10
CA ALA A 512 -24.17 -8.29 15.06
C ALA A 512 -22.90 -7.44 15.24
N ALA A 513 -23.06 -6.28 15.89
CA ALA A 513 -21.94 -5.43 16.28
C ALA A 513 -20.97 -5.04 15.14
N ILE A 514 -21.49 -4.94 13.91
CA ILE A 514 -20.67 -4.57 12.76
C ILE A 514 -20.24 -3.11 12.87
N ALA A 515 -18.94 -2.88 12.87
CA ALA A 515 -18.34 -1.56 12.96
C ALA A 515 -17.05 -1.51 12.14
N VAL A 516 -16.91 -0.43 11.38
CA VAL A 516 -15.67 -0.10 10.65
C VAL A 516 -15.21 1.27 11.12
N SER A 517 -13.92 1.39 11.38
CA SER A 517 -13.24 2.64 11.71
C SER A 517 -13.67 3.74 10.74
N PRO A 518 -14.04 4.95 11.21
CA PRO A 518 -14.44 6.05 10.35
C PRO A 518 -13.44 6.33 9.21
N ASP A 519 -12.14 6.20 9.48
CA ASP A 519 -11.05 6.46 8.55
C ASP A 519 -10.99 5.43 7.41
N CYS A 520 -11.52 4.22 7.64
CA CYS A 520 -11.48 3.11 6.69
C CYS A 520 -12.84 2.86 6.00
N ARG A 521 -13.85 3.72 6.24
CA ARG A 521 -15.18 3.57 5.61
C ARG A 521 -15.11 3.84 4.12
N GLY A 522 -15.86 3.06 3.34
CA GLY A 522 -15.89 3.16 1.88
C GLY A 522 -14.70 2.50 1.16
N GLN A 523 -13.75 1.90 1.90
CA GLN A 523 -12.60 1.18 1.37
C GLN A 523 -12.83 -0.34 1.28
N GLY A 524 -14.09 -0.81 1.28
CA GLY A 524 -14.43 -2.23 1.17
C GLY A 524 -14.18 -3.08 2.43
N GLN A 525 -13.77 -2.48 3.55
CA GLN A 525 -13.48 -3.22 4.79
C GLN A 525 -14.71 -3.92 5.40
N GLY A 526 -15.89 -3.32 5.22
CA GLY A 526 -17.16 -3.96 5.60
C GLY A 526 -17.45 -5.20 4.75
N ASP A 527 -17.15 -5.14 3.46
CA ASP A 527 -17.36 -6.25 2.51
C ASP A 527 -16.41 -7.40 2.84
N LYS A 528 -15.12 -7.12 3.05
CA LYS A 528 -14.12 -8.13 3.48
C LYS A 528 -14.53 -8.84 4.77
N LEU A 529 -15.06 -8.08 5.72
CA LEU A 529 -15.53 -8.62 7.00
C LEU A 529 -16.76 -9.53 6.79
N LEU A 530 -17.70 -9.14 5.93
CA LEU A 530 -18.86 -9.95 5.57
C LEU A 530 -18.46 -11.22 4.82
N ASP A 531 -17.57 -11.15 3.83
CA ASP A 531 -17.07 -12.31 3.09
C ASP A 531 -16.44 -13.35 4.02
N TYR A 532 -15.68 -12.89 5.03
CA TYR A 532 -15.12 -13.77 6.05
C TYR A 532 -16.21 -14.42 6.90
N ILE A 533 -17.21 -13.65 7.31
CA ILE A 533 -18.36 -14.15 8.09
C ILE A 533 -19.15 -15.19 7.29
N GLU A 534 -19.40 -14.97 6.00
CA GLU A 534 -20.10 -15.89 5.12
C GLU A 534 -19.35 -17.22 4.99
N LYS A 535 -18.04 -17.17 4.74
CA LYS A 535 -17.17 -18.37 4.70
C LYS A 535 -17.20 -19.12 6.03
N LYS A 536 -17.11 -18.39 7.15
CA LYS A 536 -17.17 -18.99 8.49
C LYS A 536 -18.54 -19.62 8.78
N ALA A 537 -19.63 -18.93 8.48
CA ALA A 537 -20.99 -19.43 8.65
C ALA A 537 -21.21 -20.72 7.84
N SER A 538 -20.76 -20.72 6.59
CA SER A 538 -20.80 -21.91 5.72
C SER A 538 -20.01 -23.08 6.31
N SER A 539 -18.82 -22.81 6.88
CA SER A 539 -18.00 -23.85 7.54
C SER A 539 -18.66 -24.43 8.79
N LEU A 540 -19.51 -23.66 9.47
CA LEU A 540 -20.30 -24.09 10.62
C LEU A 540 -21.59 -24.83 10.21
N GLY A 541 -21.82 -25.04 8.89
CA GLY A 541 -23.04 -25.63 8.36
C GLY A 541 -24.27 -24.73 8.53
N LEU A 542 -24.06 -23.46 8.90
CA LEU A 542 -25.11 -22.47 8.85
C LEU A 542 -25.43 -22.24 7.39
N GLN A 543 -26.71 -22.14 7.17
CA GLN A 543 -27.18 -21.83 5.87
C GLN A 543 -27.45 -20.31 5.83
N MET A 544 -28.08 -19.70 6.85
CA MET A 544 -28.62 -18.33 6.74
C MET A 544 -27.83 -17.34 7.57
N LEU A 545 -27.76 -16.09 7.11
CA LEU A 545 -27.32 -14.95 7.89
C LEU A 545 -28.42 -13.89 7.98
N PHE A 546 -28.62 -13.34 9.17
CA PHE A 546 -29.50 -12.19 9.36
C PHE A 546 -28.81 -11.14 10.21
N LEU A 547 -29.26 -9.89 10.07
CA LEU A 547 -28.75 -8.76 10.84
C LEU A 547 -29.92 -7.87 11.25
N LEU A 548 -29.85 -7.36 12.47
CA LEU A 548 -30.80 -6.41 13.03
C LEU A 548 -30.17 -5.01 13.05
N THR A 549 -30.88 -4.01 12.52
CA THR A 549 -30.39 -2.62 12.51
C THR A 549 -31.50 -1.64 12.85
N THR A 550 -31.16 -0.60 13.61
CA THR A 550 -32.09 0.46 14.03
C THR A 550 -32.02 1.69 13.12
N ARG A 551 -30.89 1.89 12.40
CA ARG A 551 -30.62 3.11 11.62
C ARG A 551 -29.80 2.92 10.34
N THR A 552 -29.46 1.69 9.94
CA THR A 552 -28.49 1.44 8.84
C THR A 552 -29.08 0.54 7.75
N ALA A 553 -29.96 1.08 6.92
CA ALA A 553 -30.56 0.32 5.81
C ALA A 553 -29.75 0.44 4.50
N ASP A 554 -29.20 1.62 4.19
CA ASP A 554 -28.76 1.95 2.82
C ASP A 554 -27.55 1.15 2.30
N TRP A 555 -26.49 0.97 3.10
CA TRP A 555 -25.34 0.12 2.72
C TRP A 555 -25.72 -1.38 2.75
N MET A 556 -26.60 -1.76 3.67
CA MET A 556 -27.02 -3.15 3.83
C MET A 556 -27.87 -3.65 2.65
N HIS A 557 -28.60 -2.78 1.94
CA HIS A 557 -29.39 -3.17 0.77
C HIS A 557 -28.57 -3.77 -0.39
N GLY A 558 -27.25 -3.50 -0.44
CA GLY A 558 -26.35 -4.09 -1.43
C GLY A 558 -26.04 -5.58 -1.18
N HIS A 559 -26.06 -6.02 0.09
CA HIS A 559 -25.69 -7.37 0.52
C HIS A 559 -26.87 -8.17 1.12
N PHE A 560 -27.84 -7.48 1.71
CA PHE A 560 -29.00 -8.04 2.40
C PHE A 560 -30.29 -7.48 1.78
N LYS A 561 -31.30 -8.34 1.55
CA LYS A 561 -32.64 -7.93 1.13
C LYS A 561 -33.49 -7.60 2.34
N GLN A 562 -34.48 -6.72 2.25
CA GLN A 562 -35.38 -6.48 3.39
C GLN A 562 -36.37 -7.62 3.57
N GLY A 563 -36.69 -7.98 4.82
CA GLY A 563 -37.81 -8.89 5.07
C GLY A 563 -38.17 -9.04 6.54
N HIS A 564 -39.35 -9.56 6.81
CA HIS A 564 -39.87 -9.71 8.16
C HIS A 564 -39.54 -11.12 8.72
N MET A 565 -38.89 -11.20 9.89
CA MET A 565 -38.98 -12.36 10.82
C MET A 565 -40.43 -12.44 11.28
N CYS A 566 -40.97 -13.64 11.22
CA CYS A 566 -42.21 -14.01 11.87
C CYS A 566 -41.90 -14.51 13.29
#